data_AF-A0AAD6JTH3-F1
#
_entry.id   AF-A0AAD6JTH3-F1
#
_cell.length_a   1.000
_cell.length_b   1.000
_cell.length_c   1.000
_cell.angle_alpha   90.00
_cell.angle_beta   90.00
_cell.angle_gamma   90.00
#
_symmetry.space_group_name_H-M   'P 1'
#
loop_
_entity.id
_entity.type
_entity.pdbx_description
1 polymer ?
#
loop_
_entity_poly.entity_id
_entity_poly.type
_entity_poly.pdbx_seq_one_letter_code
_entity_poly.pdbx_strand_id
1 'polypeptide(L)'
;MAAIVALSPIGNSTPVSLGQTLDIQKGASLFSRTCIGCHDAGGNIIQPGSTLFTKDLQRNGVDTEEEIYRITYFGKGRMPGFGENCTPRGQCTFGATVAG
;
A
#
# COMPACT_ATOMS: atom_id res chain seq x y z
N MET A 1 57.30 3.33 -2.51
CA MET A 1 55.98 3.83 -2.93
C MET A 1 55.05 2.63 -3.01
N ALA A 2 54.05 2.54 -2.12
CA ALA A 2 53.07 1.46 -2.12
C ALA A 2 51.73 2.02 -2.57
N ALA A 3 51.21 1.52 -3.69
CA ALA A 3 49.90 1.89 -4.19
C ALA A 3 48.84 1.04 -3.48
N ILE A 4 48.05 1.69 -2.63
CA ILE A 4 46.91 1.08 -1.95
C ILE A 4 45.74 1.16 -2.93
N VAL A 5 45.37 0.03 -3.54
CA VAL A 5 44.16 -0.07 -4.35
C VAL A 5 42.98 -0.21 -3.40
N ALA A 6 42.29 0.89 -3.12
CA ALA A 6 41.03 0.86 -2.39
C ALA A 6 39.95 0.26 -3.29
N LEU A 7 39.62 -1.02 -3.10
CA LEU A 7 38.38 -1.59 -3.64
C LEU A 7 37.22 -0.98 -2.85
N SER A 8 36.56 0.01 -3.44
CA SER A 8 35.27 0.49 -2.96
C SER A 8 34.27 -0.66 -2.91
N PRO A 9 33.47 -0.82 -1.83
CA PRO A 9 32.36 -1.74 -1.84
C PRO A 9 31.31 -1.19 -2.80
N ILE A 10 31.10 -1.88 -3.91
CA ILE A 10 29.96 -1.66 -4.79
C ILE A 10 28.73 -1.81 -3.90
N GLY A 11 27.99 -0.71 -3.70
CA GLY A 11 26.89 -0.61 -2.75
C GLY A 11 25.87 -1.73 -2.90
N ASN A 12 25.35 -2.16 -1.74
CA ASN A 12 24.32 -3.18 -1.55
C ASN A 12 22.96 -2.86 -2.23
N SER A 13 22.93 -2.71 -3.55
CA SER A 13 21.69 -2.69 -4.31
C SER A 13 21.32 -4.14 -4.63
N THR A 14 20.50 -4.75 -3.79
CA THR A 14 19.88 -6.04 -4.13
C THR A 14 19.10 -5.86 -5.44
N PRO A 15 19.33 -6.69 -6.47
CA PRO A 15 18.54 -6.59 -7.69
C PRO A 15 17.09 -6.96 -7.37
N VAL A 16 16.19 -6.00 -7.54
CA VAL A 16 14.74 -6.24 -7.47
C VAL A 16 14.40 -7.30 -8.52
N SER A 17 13.72 -8.38 -8.11
CA SER A 17 13.34 -9.45 -9.02
C SER A 17 12.33 -8.96 -10.06
N LEU A 18 12.35 -9.54 -11.26
CA LEU A 18 11.33 -9.29 -12.29
C LEU A 18 9.91 -9.51 -11.75
N GLY A 19 9.72 -10.52 -10.89
CA GLY A 19 8.44 -10.80 -10.24
C GLY A 19 7.92 -9.63 -9.41
N GLN A 20 8.78 -9.04 -8.56
CA GLN A 20 8.42 -7.86 -7.76
C GLN A 20 8.04 -6.67 -8.64
N THR A 21 8.76 -6.46 -9.75
CA THR A 21 8.41 -5.39 -10.70
C THR A 21 7.01 -5.57 -11.28
N LEU A 22 6.64 -6.80 -11.67
CA LEU A 22 5.31 -7.09 -12.20
C LEU A 22 4.21 -6.86 -11.16
N ASP A 23 4.43 -7.28 -9.93
CA ASP A 23 3.47 -7.08 -8.83
C ASP A 23 3.29 -5.60 -8.50
N ILE A 24 4.37 -4.80 -8.53
CA ILE A 24 4.28 -3.34 -8.37
C ILE A 24 3.45 -2.70 -9.48
N GLN A 25 3.63 -3.10 -10.74
CA GLN A 25 2.82 -2.57 -11.85
C GLN A 25 1.35 -2.96 -11.73
N LYS A 26 1.07 -4.22 -11.36
CA LYS A 26 -0.29 -4.70 -11.12
C LYS A 26 -0.94 -3.96 -9.96
N GLY A 27 -0.21 -3.78 -8.86
CA GLY A 27 -0.63 -3.02 -7.68
C GLY A 27 -0.90 -1.56 -8.00
N ALA A 28 -0.03 -0.89 -8.76
CA ALA A 28 -0.21 0.49 -9.19
C ALA A 28 -1.46 0.67 -10.07
N SER A 29 -1.70 -0.25 -11.01
CA SER A 29 -2.90 -0.25 -11.85
C SER A 29 -4.18 -0.44 -11.02
N LEU A 30 -4.17 -1.40 -10.07
CA LEU A 30 -5.26 -1.61 -9.12
C LEU A 30 -5.52 -0.37 -8.25
N PHE A 31 -4.47 0.21 -7.70
CA PHE A 31 -4.57 1.41 -6.87
C PHE A 31 -5.16 2.58 -7.65
N SER A 32 -4.72 2.77 -8.90
CA SER A 32 -5.19 3.85 -9.79
C SER A 32 -6.67 3.72 -10.14
N ARG A 33 -7.19 2.50 -10.33
CA ARG A 33 -8.62 2.32 -10.65
C ARG A 33 -9.54 2.34 -9.44
N THR A 34 -9.03 2.06 -8.23
CA THR A 34 -9.87 1.80 -7.05
C THR A 34 -9.67 2.81 -5.92
N CYS A 35 -8.44 3.25 -5.68
CA CYS A 35 -8.06 3.91 -4.41
C CYS A 35 -7.86 5.43 -4.57
N ILE A 36 -7.40 5.90 -5.73
CA ILE A 36 -7.00 7.31 -5.93
C ILE A 36 -8.15 8.30 -5.74
N GLY A 37 -9.40 7.85 -5.89
CA GLY A 37 -10.57 8.71 -5.64
C GLY A 37 -10.60 9.29 -4.23
N CYS A 38 -9.98 8.59 -3.26
CA CYS A 38 -9.82 9.11 -1.89
C CYS A 38 -8.34 9.32 -1.49
N HIS A 39 -7.43 8.53 -2.05
CA HIS A 39 -6.03 8.42 -1.63
C HIS A 39 -5.02 8.82 -2.72
N ASP A 40 -5.36 9.81 -3.54
CA ASP A 40 -4.43 10.33 -4.55
C ASP A 40 -3.10 10.78 -3.94
N ALA A 41 -2.00 10.46 -4.62
CA ALA A 41 -0.62 10.67 -4.17
C ALA A 41 -0.32 10.20 -2.73
N GLY A 42 -1.08 9.24 -2.20
CA GLY A 42 -0.97 8.74 -0.83
C GLY A 42 -1.69 9.59 0.23
N GLY A 43 -2.42 10.63 -0.17
CA GLY A 43 -3.21 11.47 0.72
C GLY A 43 -4.47 10.80 1.29
N ASN A 44 -5.35 11.61 1.87
CA ASN A 44 -6.71 11.20 2.22
C ASN A 44 -7.62 12.44 2.21
N ILE A 45 -8.45 12.58 1.18
CA ILE A 45 -9.34 13.74 1.02
C ILE A 45 -10.53 13.73 1.99
N ILE A 46 -10.83 12.57 2.58
CA ILE A 46 -11.99 12.36 3.43
C ILE A 46 -11.65 12.64 4.89
N GLN A 47 -10.51 12.14 5.37
CA GLN A 47 -10.10 12.17 6.78
C GLN A 47 -8.65 12.67 6.92
N PRO A 48 -8.45 13.92 7.37
CA PRO A 48 -7.13 14.42 7.76
C PRO A 48 -6.51 13.54 8.84
N GLY A 49 -5.20 13.28 8.71
CA GLY A 49 -4.44 12.44 9.64
C GLY A 49 -4.62 10.93 9.45
N SER A 50 -5.27 10.49 8.38
CA SER A 50 -5.37 9.09 7.97
C SER A 50 -4.89 8.90 6.54
N THR A 51 -3.77 9.53 6.19
CA THR A 51 -3.09 9.35 4.90
C THR A 51 -2.37 8.01 4.85
N LEU A 52 -1.90 7.63 3.65
CA LEU A 52 -1.08 6.44 3.43
C LEU A 52 0.43 6.72 3.63
N PHE A 53 0.80 7.91 4.10
CA PHE A 53 2.19 8.20 4.48
C PHE A 53 2.57 7.46 5.76
N THR A 54 3.80 6.96 5.82
CA THR A 54 4.32 6.15 6.95
C THR A 54 4.06 6.77 8.32
N LYS A 55 4.21 8.08 8.46
CA LYS A 55 3.94 8.80 9.72
C LYS A 55 2.51 8.61 10.22
N ASP A 56 1.54 8.66 9.32
CA ASP A 56 0.12 8.50 9.66
C ASP A 56 -0.24 7.03 9.87
N LEU A 57 0.32 6.11 9.08
CA LEU A 57 0.15 4.67 9.28
C LEU A 57 0.66 4.25 10.66
N GLN A 58 1.87 4.66 11.03
CA GLN A 58 2.47 4.40 12.35
C GLN A 58 1.65 5.01 13.48
N ARG A 59 1.28 6.30 13.36
CA ARG A 59 0.47 6.98 14.38
C ARG A 59 -0.87 6.27 14.63
N ASN A 60 -1.45 5.69 13.57
CA ASN A 60 -2.72 5.00 13.64
C ASN A 60 -2.59 3.49 13.95
N GLY A 61 -1.36 2.97 14.08
CA GLY A 61 -1.08 1.56 14.37
C GLY A 61 -1.42 0.63 13.21
N VAL A 62 -1.23 1.08 11.97
CA VAL A 62 -1.64 0.38 10.74
C VAL A 62 -0.53 0.31 9.68
N ASP A 63 0.73 0.29 10.10
CA ASP A 63 1.91 0.27 9.24
C ASP A 63 2.41 -1.14 8.88
N THR A 64 1.67 -2.20 9.23
CA THR A 64 1.96 -3.56 8.78
C THR A 64 1.12 -3.95 7.56
N GLU A 65 1.65 -4.86 6.75
CA GLU A 65 0.96 -5.36 5.56
C GLU A 65 -0.39 -6.01 5.92
N GLU A 66 -0.43 -6.81 6.99
CA GLU A 66 -1.63 -7.50 7.46
C GLU A 66 -2.72 -6.53 7.88
N GLU A 67 -2.34 -5.41 8.49
CA GLU A 67 -3.27 -4.39 8.95
C GLU A 67 -3.82 -3.56 7.78
N ILE A 68 -2.97 -3.20 6.82
CA ILE A 68 -3.36 -2.55 5.57
C ILE A 68 -4.32 -3.46 4.78
N TYR A 69 -4.00 -4.75 4.69
CA TYR A 69 -4.86 -5.75 4.07
C TYR A 69 -6.22 -5.82 4.80
N ARG A 70 -6.22 -5.94 6.12
CA ARG A 70 -7.46 -6.02 6.91
C ARG A 70 -8.37 -4.81 6.71
N ILE A 71 -7.81 -3.60 6.74
CA ILE A 71 -8.56 -2.36 6.53
C ILE A 71 -9.08 -2.28 5.10
N THR A 72 -8.28 -2.67 4.11
CA THR A 72 -8.72 -2.69 2.71
C THR A 72 -9.83 -3.72 2.50
N TYR A 73 -9.74 -4.88 3.16
CA TYR A 73 -10.70 -5.97 3.02
C TYR A 73 -12.03 -5.66 3.70
N PHE A 74 -12.02 -5.22 4.96
CA PHE A 74 -13.23 -5.02 5.77
C PHE A 74 -13.70 -3.57 5.87
N GLY A 75 -12.88 -2.60 5.45
CA GLY A 75 -13.16 -1.18 5.63
C GLY A 75 -12.82 -0.69 7.03
N LYS A 76 -12.85 0.63 7.21
CA LYS A 76 -12.67 1.29 8.51
C LYS A 76 -13.33 2.67 8.49
N GLY A 77 -14.31 2.87 9.35
CA GLY A 77 -15.03 4.15 9.46
C GLY A 77 -15.72 4.52 8.15
N ARG A 78 -15.23 5.57 7.48
CA ARG A 78 -15.79 6.06 6.20
C ARG A 78 -15.19 5.38 4.96
N MET A 79 -14.12 4.61 5.12
CA MET A 79 -13.53 3.84 4.02
C MET A 79 -14.29 2.52 3.85
N PRO A 80 -14.86 2.24 2.66
CA PRO A 80 -15.56 0.98 2.42
C PRO A 80 -14.58 -0.20 2.35
N GLY A 81 -15.03 -1.39 2.76
CA GLY A 81 -14.30 -2.65 2.57
C GLY A 81 -14.47 -3.21 1.15
N PHE A 82 -13.41 -3.80 0.62
CA PHE A 82 -13.38 -4.32 -0.76
C PHE A 82 -13.35 -5.85 -0.85
N GLY A 83 -13.25 -6.54 0.28
CA GLY A 83 -13.21 -8.00 0.30
C GLY A 83 -14.56 -8.65 -0.02
N GLU A 84 -14.53 -9.85 -0.57
CA GLU A 84 -15.73 -10.64 -0.90
C GLU A 84 -16.61 -10.91 0.33
N ASN A 85 -15.98 -11.11 1.49
CA ASN A 85 -16.66 -11.37 2.76
C ASN A 85 -16.86 -10.12 3.61
N CYS A 86 -16.72 -8.92 3.04
CA CYS A 86 -17.03 -7.69 3.75
C CYS A 86 -18.52 -7.65 4.15
N THR A 87 -18.80 -7.32 5.40
CA THR A 87 -20.15 -7.24 5.95
C THR A 87 -20.19 -6.25 7.12
N PRO A 88 -21.29 -5.53 7.35
CA PRO A 88 -22.54 -5.47 6.57
C PRO A 88 -22.38 -4.70 5.26
N ARG A 89 -23.25 -4.95 4.28
CA ARG A 89 -23.13 -4.40 2.91
C ARG A 89 -22.99 -2.89 2.83
N GLY A 90 -23.58 -2.14 3.76
CA GLY A 90 -23.46 -0.68 3.83
C GLY A 90 -22.06 -0.16 4.19
N GLN A 91 -21.17 -1.02 4.66
CA GLN A 91 -19.76 -0.70 4.95
C GLN A 91 -18.81 -1.19 3.85
N CYS A 92 -19.34 -1.78 2.77
CA CYS A 92 -18.57 -2.40 1.71
C CYS A 92 -18.71 -1.62 0.41
N THR A 93 -17.75 -1.81 -0.49
CA THR A 93 -17.79 -1.21 -1.82
C THR A 93 -19.05 -1.63 -2.56
N PHE A 94 -19.63 -0.70 -3.33
CA PHE A 94 -20.73 -1.01 -4.23
C PHE A 94 -20.25 -1.71 -5.52
N GLY A 95 -18.96 -1.57 -5.85
CA GLY A 95 -18.34 -2.15 -7.04
C GLY A 95 -17.94 -3.62 -6.87
N ALA A 96 -17.14 -4.11 -7.82
CA ALA A 96 -16.55 -5.43 -7.74
C ALA A 96 -15.66 -5.57 -6.51
N THR A 97 -15.76 -6.72 -5.85
CA THR A 97 -14.92 -7.11 -4.72
C THR A 97 -13.58 -7.66 -5.21
N VAL A 98 -12.57 -7.58 -4.36
CA VAL A 98 -11.28 -8.23 -4.57
C VAL A 98 -11.34 -9.57 -3.85
N ALA A 99 -11.11 -10.66 -4.59
CA ALA A 99 -10.88 -11.96 -3.99
C ALA A 99 -9.60 -11.90 -3.16
N GLY A 100 -9.65 -12.49 -1.96
CA GLY A 100 -8.49 -12.69 -1.09
C GLY A 100 -7.62 -13.85 -1.54
#